data_AF-A0AAD8RF47-F1
#
_entry.id   AF-A0AAD8RF47-F1
#
_cell.length_a   1.000
_cell.length_b   1.000
_cell.length_c   1.000
_cell.angle_alpha   90.00
_cell.angle_beta   90.00
_cell.angle_gamma   90.00
#
_symmetry.space_group_name_H-M   'P 1'
#
loop_
_entity.id
_entity.type
_entity.pdbx_description
1 polymer ?
#
loop_
_entity_poly.entity_id
_entity_poly.type
_entity_poly.pdbx_seq_one_letter_code
_entity_poly.pdbx_strand_id
1 'polypeptide(L)'
;MAASPIPSPPAARPSGRAIATVASCSSSAYASTSTSSDAAAAASAGGSRRGVLALGAGFLASAALLGPAGDAGATRIEYYATVGEKLCDMGFAKSGLGYCDVAVGTGVQPQRGELINIHYTARFPDGTVFDSSYKRGRPLTMRIGAGKILRGLQQGIGGGGGVPPMLVGGKRKLMIPPILAYGPEPAGCFSGDCNIPGNSTILYDILLVGIYKMAASTSQHALISIKPRCASSFGSDKKDGNVRFAPATNCCPSSRKLGLLYASNSHSSVIEPTQLPSSPESGTTPKKAGESALILIRHGESLWNEKNLFTGCVDVPLTPKGVNEAIEAGKRICNIPVDVIYTSSLIRAQMTAMLAMMQHRRKKVPIIVHNESERAHQWSEVYSEETKKQSIPVITAWQLNERMYGELQGLNKQETADRFGKDQVHEWRRSYDIPPPNGESLEMCAERAVSYFKDQIIPQLVAGKHVMIAAHGNSLRSIIMHLDKLTSQEVISLELSTGIPMLYIFKEGKFIRRGSPAGPSEAGVYAYTKNLAKYRQKLDGMVH
;
A
#
# COMPACT_ATOMS: atom_id res chain seq x y z
N MET A 1 -14.19 -67.88 -29.06
CA MET A 1 -13.10 -68.42 -28.23
C MET A 1 -11.84 -67.59 -28.48
N ALA A 2 -10.78 -67.77 -27.69
CA ALA A 2 -9.66 -66.84 -27.54
C ALA A 2 -8.60 -66.85 -28.69
N ALA A 3 -7.55 -66.04 -28.49
CA ALA A 3 -6.29 -65.90 -29.28
C ALA A 3 -6.36 -65.02 -30.55
N SER A 4 -5.34 -64.24 -30.95
CA SER A 4 -4.08 -63.78 -30.32
C SER A 4 -3.48 -62.59 -31.15
N PRO A 5 -2.35 -61.94 -30.78
CA PRO A 5 -2.14 -60.50 -31.06
C PRO A 5 -1.13 -60.08 -32.17
N ILE A 6 -1.26 -58.80 -32.62
CA ILE A 6 -0.21 -57.81 -33.02
C ILE A 6 0.72 -58.16 -34.22
N PRO A 7 0.79 -57.32 -35.29
CA PRO A 7 1.82 -56.25 -35.35
C PRO A 7 1.46 -54.93 -36.07
N SER A 8 2.28 -53.90 -35.84
CA SER A 8 2.36 -52.59 -36.53
C SER A 8 3.75 -52.43 -37.21
N PRO A 9 4.08 -51.35 -37.96
CA PRO A 9 3.31 -50.41 -38.80
C PRO A 9 3.82 -50.45 -40.28
N PRO A 10 3.53 -49.44 -41.15
CA PRO A 10 4.58 -48.43 -41.47
C PRO A 10 4.02 -47.02 -41.79
N ALA A 11 4.85 -46.09 -42.30
CA ALA A 11 4.60 -44.65 -42.33
C ALA A 11 4.84 -43.93 -43.69
N ALA A 12 4.26 -42.72 -43.80
CA ALA A 12 4.72 -41.50 -44.51
C ALA A 12 4.24 -41.11 -45.95
N ARG A 13 3.69 -39.86 -46.04
CA ARG A 13 3.81 -38.82 -47.11
C ARG A 13 3.03 -39.00 -48.45
N PRO A 14 2.88 -37.96 -49.33
CA PRO A 14 2.96 -36.47 -49.18
C PRO A 14 1.93 -35.57 -50.00
N SER A 15 2.04 -34.24 -49.87
CA SER A 15 1.98 -33.17 -50.93
C SER A 15 0.71 -32.31 -51.26
N GLY A 16 0.94 -31.05 -51.73
CA GLY A 16 0.01 -30.06 -52.37
C GLY A 16 -0.12 -28.70 -51.64
N ARG A 17 0.48 -27.54 -52.04
CA ARG A 17 0.20 -26.53 -53.12
C ARG A 17 -1.21 -25.87 -53.10
N ALA A 18 -1.46 -24.57 -53.40
CA ALA A 18 -0.68 -23.30 -53.49
C ALA A 18 -1.63 -22.07 -53.80
N ILE A 19 -1.15 -20.81 -53.65
CA ILE A 19 -1.58 -19.55 -54.39
C ILE A 19 -2.99 -18.94 -54.05
N ALA A 20 -3.25 -17.61 -53.97
CA ALA A 20 -2.43 -16.37 -53.84
C ALA A 20 -3.26 -15.08 -53.53
N THR A 21 -2.56 -13.93 -53.32
CA THR A 21 -2.97 -12.48 -53.51
C THR A 21 -4.08 -11.87 -52.62
N VAL A 22 -4.08 -10.60 -52.15
CA VAL A 22 -3.20 -9.38 -52.14
C VAL A 22 -3.71 -8.46 -50.98
N ALA A 23 -3.08 -7.37 -50.50
CA ALA A 23 -1.70 -6.86 -50.40
C ALA A 23 -1.70 -5.50 -49.62
N SER A 24 -0.63 -5.12 -48.90
CA SER A 24 -0.38 -3.71 -48.51
C SER A 24 1.09 -3.41 -48.15
N CYS A 25 1.66 -2.40 -48.80
CA CYS A 25 2.94 -1.72 -48.51
C CYS A 25 2.91 -0.98 -47.15
N SER A 26 4.00 -0.49 -46.53
CA SER A 26 5.45 -0.76 -46.60
C SER A 26 6.09 -0.07 -45.39
N SER A 27 7.23 -0.55 -44.89
CA SER A 27 8.06 0.17 -43.90
C SER A 27 9.53 -0.12 -44.16
N SER A 28 10.33 0.93 -44.36
CA SER A 28 11.72 0.82 -44.79
C SER A 28 12.70 0.94 -43.63
N ALA A 29 13.52 -0.08 -43.46
CA ALA A 29 14.81 0.01 -42.79
C ALA A 29 15.85 -0.69 -43.69
N TYR A 30 16.99 -0.04 -43.91
CA TYR A 30 18.12 -0.63 -44.63
C TYR A 30 19.41 -0.39 -43.86
N ALA A 31 20.20 -1.46 -43.72
CA ALA A 31 21.60 -1.41 -43.37
C ALA A 31 22.37 -2.10 -44.50
N SER A 32 23.61 -1.68 -44.75
CA SER A 32 24.50 -2.33 -45.70
C SER A 32 25.95 -2.28 -45.22
N THR A 33 26.57 -3.45 -45.17
CA THR A 33 27.98 -3.70 -44.85
C THR A 33 28.84 -3.76 -46.12
N SER A 34 30.13 -3.45 -46.00
CA SER A 34 31.18 -4.07 -46.81
C SER A 34 32.56 -4.00 -46.14
N THR A 35 33.35 -5.05 -46.32
CA THR A 35 34.73 -5.30 -45.84
C THR A 35 35.77 -4.57 -46.74
N SER A 36 37.11 -4.60 -46.58
CA SER A 36 38.05 -5.53 -45.91
C SER A 36 39.48 -4.96 -45.70
N SER A 37 40.16 -5.41 -44.63
CA SER A 37 41.60 -5.79 -44.49
C SER A 37 42.80 -4.88 -44.87
N ASP A 38 43.62 -4.62 -43.83
CA ASP A 38 45.09 -4.87 -43.72
C ASP A 38 46.19 -3.80 -43.87
N ALA A 39 47.26 -4.06 -43.08
CA ALA A 39 48.65 -3.57 -43.13
C ALA A 39 49.08 -2.23 -42.45
N ALA A 40 49.25 -2.31 -41.11
CA ALA A 40 50.50 -2.10 -40.36
C ALA A 40 51.29 -0.74 -40.31
N ALA A 41 51.80 -0.51 -39.08
CA ALA A 41 53.12 0.06 -38.70
C ALA A 41 53.29 1.56 -38.30
N ALA A 42 53.50 1.73 -36.98
CA ALA A 42 54.59 2.48 -36.33
C ALA A 42 54.64 4.03 -36.28
N ALA A 43 54.69 4.55 -35.03
CA ALA A 43 55.55 5.64 -34.51
C ALA A 43 55.45 7.07 -35.11
N SER A 44 55.85 8.18 -34.45
CA SER A 44 55.95 8.54 -33.02
C SER A 44 56.33 10.03 -32.89
N ALA A 45 55.85 10.71 -31.83
CA ALA A 45 56.45 11.88 -31.16
C ALA A 45 56.48 13.29 -31.84
N GLY A 46 56.37 14.31 -30.97
CA GLY A 46 56.68 15.74 -31.22
C GLY A 46 55.46 16.68 -31.30
N GLY A 47 55.30 17.74 -30.50
CA GLY A 47 56.02 18.18 -29.30
C GLY A 47 55.86 19.69 -28.99
N SER A 48 55.79 20.08 -27.70
CA SER A 48 55.89 21.48 -27.17
C SER A 48 54.65 22.40 -27.39
N ARG A 49 54.27 23.38 -26.53
CA ARG A 49 54.92 24.05 -25.38
C ARG A 49 53.95 24.39 -24.20
N ARG A 50 54.46 24.22 -22.97
CA ARG A 50 54.38 25.05 -21.72
C ARG A 50 53.09 25.78 -21.29
N GLY A 51 52.70 25.51 -20.03
CA GLY A 51 51.96 26.36 -19.08
C GLY A 51 52.03 25.74 -17.68
N VAL A 52 52.14 26.52 -16.58
CA VAL A 52 52.57 26.01 -15.24
C VAL A 52 51.68 26.55 -14.10
N LEU A 53 51.68 25.86 -12.94
CA LEU A 53 51.10 26.23 -11.61
C LEU A 53 49.57 25.95 -11.44
N ALA A 54 49.05 25.49 -10.28
CA ALA A 54 49.71 24.99 -9.06
C ALA A 54 48.80 24.04 -8.23
N LEU A 55 49.47 23.27 -7.36
CA LEU A 55 49.05 22.50 -6.17
C LEU A 55 47.62 22.70 -5.59
N GLY A 56 46.98 21.57 -5.24
CA GLY A 56 45.72 21.53 -4.49
C GLY A 56 45.27 20.11 -4.10
N ALA A 57 46.14 19.31 -3.47
CA ALA A 57 45.83 17.93 -3.09
C ALA A 57 45.06 17.84 -1.76
N GLY A 58 43.82 17.38 -1.81
CA GLY A 58 42.99 17.03 -0.65
C GLY A 58 42.73 15.52 -0.57
N PHE A 59 43.66 14.75 -0.03
CA PHE A 59 43.45 13.33 0.24
C PHE A 59 42.62 13.14 1.53
N LEU A 60 41.47 12.49 1.43
CA LEU A 60 40.83 11.81 2.55
C LEU A 60 40.61 10.34 2.19
N ALA A 61 41.64 9.54 2.40
CA ALA A 61 41.52 8.09 2.42
C ALA A 61 40.82 7.67 3.73
N SER A 62 39.58 7.18 3.64
CA SER A 62 39.01 6.35 4.71
C SER A 62 39.25 4.88 4.38
N ALA A 63 39.93 4.19 5.29
CA ALA A 63 40.33 2.80 5.12
C ALA A 63 39.11 1.87 5.03
N ALA A 64 39.08 1.03 3.99
CA ALA A 64 38.09 -0.02 3.86
C ALA A 64 38.41 -1.17 4.84
N LEU A 65 37.72 -1.19 5.99
CA LEU A 65 37.65 -2.38 6.83
C LEU A 65 36.70 -3.40 6.18
N LEU A 66 37.29 -4.32 5.43
CA LEU A 66 36.62 -5.47 4.81
C LEU A 66 36.11 -6.45 5.88
N GLY A 67 34.88 -6.24 6.36
CA GLY A 67 34.06 -7.34 6.85
C GLY A 67 33.50 -8.15 5.68
N PRO A 68 33.26 -9.48 5.83
CA PRO A 68 32.72 -10.28 4.73
C PRO A 68 31.30 -9.81 4.37
N ALA A 69 31.10 -9.40 3.13
CA ALA A 69 29.82 -8.97 2.57
C ALA A 69 28.87 -10.16 2.31
N GLY A 70 28.60 -10.96 3.34
CA GLY A 70 27.74 -12.14 3.30
C GLY A 70 26.25 -11.83 3.38
N ASP A 71 25.71 -11.03 2.44
CA ASP A 71 24.28 -11.06 2.08
C ASP A 71 23.91 -10.25 0.81
N ALA A 72 24.82 -9.43 0.26
CA ALA A 72 24.50 -8.48 -0.82
C ALA A 72 24.38 -9.08 -2.24
N GLY A 73 24.53 -10.41 -2.41
CA GLY A 73 24.60 -11.07 -3.73
C GLY A 73 23.37 -11.86 -4.18
N ALA A 74 22.42 -12.17 -3.29
CA ALA A 74 21.44 -13.26 -3.50
C ALA A 74 20.08 -12.83 -4.11
N THR A 75 19.92 -11.60 -4.60
CA THR A 75 18.58 -11.00 -4.82
C THR A 75 17.99 -11.16 -6.23
N ARG A 76 18.77 -11.58 -7.24
CA ARG A 76 18.24 -11.80 -8.61
C ARG A 76 18.77 -13.05 -9.31
N ILE A 77 19.99 -13.50 -9.00
CA ILE A 77 20.62 -14.64 -9.70
C ILE A 77 20.06 -15.99 -9.17
N GLU A 78 19.94 -16.19 -7.85
CA GLU A 78 19.40 -17.44 -7.28
C GLU A 78 17.91 -17.68 -7.65
N TYR A 79 17.14 -16.61 -7.90
CA TYR A 79 15.75 -16.72 -8.35
C TYR A 79 15.60 -17.45 -9.69
N TYR A 80 16.51 -17.21 -10.64
CA TYR A 80 16.49 -17.91 -11.94
C TYR A 80 17.26 -19.23 -11.91
N ALA A 81 18.30 -19.36 -11.09
CA ALA A 81 19.07 -20.60 -10.95
C ALA A 81 18.21 -21.79 -10.49
N THR A 82 17.29 -21.56 -9.55
CA THR A 82 16.43 -22.62 -8.98
C THR A 82 15.34 -23.15 -9.93
N VAL A 83 15.20 -22.61 -11.14
CA VAL A 83 14.21 -23.07 -12.15
C VAL A 83 14.80 -24.12 -13.11
N GLY A 84 16.13 -24.20 -13.24
CA GLY A 84 16.82 -25.08 -14.20
C GLY A 84 17.72 -26.17 -13.60
N GLU A 85 17.82 -26.27 -12.27
CA GLU A 85 18.63 -27.31 -11.62
C GLU A 85 18.02 -28.70 -11.72
N LYS A 86 18.88 -29.69 -11.99
CA LYS A 86 18.52 -31.11 -12.02
C LYS A 86 17.87 -31.53 -10.69
N LEU A 87 16.76 -32.28 -10.76
CA LEU A 87 16.23 -33.00 -9.61
C LEU A 87 17.34 -33.92 -9.08
N CYS A 88 17.70 -33.74 -7.81
CA CYS A 88 18.58 -34.66 -7.11
C CYS A 88 17.76 -35.84 -6.55
N ASP A 89 18.41 -36.99 -6.38
CA ASP A 89 17.72 -38.23 -6.03
C ASP A 89 17.06 -38.12 -4.65
N MET A 90 15.73 -38.16 -4.64
CA MET A 90 14.91 -37.94 -3.46
C MET A 90 14.83 -39.20 -2.58
N GLY A 91 15.24 -39.08 -1.32
CA GLY A 91 14.88 -40.04 -0.28
C GLY A 91 13.44 -39.80 0.20
N PHE A 92 12.71 -40.85 0.53
CA PHE A 92 11.32 -40.75 1.01
C PHE A 92 11.18 -41.22 2.46
N ALA A 93 10.59 -40.37 3.30
CA ALA A 93 10.24 -40.68 4.67
C ALA A 93 9.02 -41.61 4.75
N LYS A 94 8.82 -42.28 5.90
CA LYS A 94 7.61 -43.08 6.14
C LYS A 94 6.29 -42.28 6.08
N SER A 95 6.38 -40.94 6.19
CA SER A 95 5.25 -40.02 6.04
C SER A 95 4.94 -39.65 4.58
N GLY A 96 5.70 -40.17 3.60
CA GLY A 96 5.59 -39.82 2.18
C GLY A 96 6.30 -38.51 1.80
N LEU A 97 6.95 -37.82 2.75
CA LEU A 97 7.78 -36.65 2.49
C LEU A 97 9.03 -37.06 1.70
N GLY A 98 9.16 -36.58 0.46
CA GLY A 98 10.40 -36.65 -0.30
C GLY A 98 11.37 -35.54 0.14
N TYR A 99 12.65 -35.85 0.27
CA TYR A 99 13.71 -34.88 0.59
C TYR A 99 15.03 -35.24 -0.10
N CYS A 100 15.82 -34.20 -0.39
CA CYS A 100 17.19 -34.33 -0.89
C CYS A 100 18.03 -33.16 -0.37
N ASP A 101 19.20 -33.45 0.21
CA ASP A 101 20.19 -32.43 0.56
C ASP A 101 21.08 -32.11 -0.66
N VAL A 102 20.96 -30.88 -1.15
CA VAL A 102 21.82 -30.34 -2.23
C VAL A 102 23.16 -29.87 -1.64
N ALA A 103 23.13 -29.34 -0.41
CA ALA A 103 24.31 -29.05 0.39
C ALA A 103 23.96 -29.21 1.87
N VAL A 104 24.72 -30.02 2.61
CA VAL A 104 24.58 -30.12 4.07
C VAL A 104 25.23 -28.90 4.70
N GLY A 105 24.50 -28.21 5.59
CA GLY A 105 25.01 -27.03 6.30
C GLY A 105 26.07 -27.39 7.35
N THR A 106 26.89 -26.40 7.71
CA THR A 106 27.96 -26.56 8.72
C THR A 106 27.65 -25.87 10.05
N GLY A 107 26.58 -25.08 10.11
CA GLY A 107 26.15 -24.36 11.31
C GLY A 107 25.27 -25.19 12.24
N VAL A 108 24.89 -24.59 13.36
CA VAL A 108 24.07 -25.23 14.41
C VAL A 108 22.72 -25.75 13.90
N GLN A 109 22.26 -26.85 14.50
CA GLN A 109 20.93 -27.39 14.28
C GLN A 109 19.86 -26.56 15.03
N PRO A 110 18.79 -26.08 14.35
CA PRO A 110 17.68 -25.42 15.03
C PRO A 110 16.97 -26.32 16.04
N GLN A 111 16.69 -25.79 17.22
CA GLN A 111 15.95 -26.46 18.28
C GLN A 111 14.45 -26.20 18.19
N ARG A 112 13.66 -27.08 18.82
CA ARG A 112 12.21 -26.94 18.87
C ARG A 112 11.83 -25.67 19.65
N GLY A 113 11.06 -24.80 19.00
CA GLY A 113 10.59 -23.53 19.59
C GLY A 113 11.44 -22.32 19.23
N GLU A 114 12.58 -22.49 18.53
CA GLU A 114 13.39 -21.37 18.04
C GLU A 114 12.80 -20.72 16.77
N LEU A 115 13.18 -19.45 16.56
CA LEU A 115 12.95 -18.73 15.31
C LEU A 115 14.13 -18.96 14.37
N ILE A 116 13.86 -19.37 13.13
CA ILE A 116 14.85 -19.53 12.06
C ILE A 116 14.55 -18.60 10.91
N ASN A 117 15.60 -18.20 10.19
CA ASN A 117 15.50 -17.52 8.90
C ASN A 117 15.76 -18.53 7.78
N ILE A 118 14.82 -18.66 6.85
CA ILE A 118 15.00 -19.45 5.63
C ILE A 118 14.80 -18.60 4.37
N HIS A 119 15.65 -18.84 3.39
CA HIS A 119 15.29 -18.58 2.00
C HIS A 119 14.61 -19.83 1.42
N TYR A 120 13.59 -19.63 0.60
CA TYR A 120 12.94 -20.68 -0.15
C TYR A 120 12.32 -20.18 -1.46
N THR A 121 12.05 -21.14 -2.35
CA THR A 121 11.17 -21.04 -3.52
C THR A 121 10.22 -22.24 -3.49
N ALA A 122 8.91 -21.97 -3.59
CA ALA A 122 7.85 -22.97 -3.56
C ALA A 122 7.14 -23.04 -4.92
N ARG A 123 7.01 -24.25 -5.46
CA ARG A 123 6.48 -24.50 -6.80
C ARG A 123 5.66 -25.79 -6.88
N PHE A 124 4.84 -25.90 -7.90
CA PHE A 124 4.17 -27.14 -8.27
C PHE A 124 5.12 -28.09 -9.04
N PRO A 125 4.76 -29.38 -9.23
CA PRO A 125 5.60 -30.34 -9.94
C PRO A 125 5.81 -30.05 -11.43
N ASP A 126 4.96 -29.21 -12.04
CA ASP A 126 5.09 -28.68 -13.41
C ASP A 126 6.15 -27.56 -13.54
N GLY A 127 6.73 -27.11 -12.41
CA GLY A 127 7.68 -26.00 -12.33
C GLY A 127 7.06 -24.65 -11.98
N THR A 128 5.73 -24.52 -11.91
CA THR A 128 5.03 -23.24 -11.68
C THR A 128 5.29 -22.71 -10.26
N VAL A 129 6.05 -21.61 -10.14
CA VAL A 129 6.43 -20.96 -8.87
C VAL A 129 5.34 -20.05 -8.35
N PHE A 130 4.58 -20.50 -7.34
CA PHE A 130 3.51 -19.72 -6.71
C PHE A 130 4.00 -18.82 -5.56
N ASP A 131 5.11 -19.16 -4.88
CA ASP A 131 5.67 -18.35 -3.78
C ASP A 131 7.22 -18.44 -3.72
N SER A 132 7.89 -17.37 -3.29
CA SER A 132 9.33 -17.37 -3.06
C SER A 132 9.76 -16.21 -2.15
N SER A 133 10.64 -16.50 -1.20
CA SER A 133 11.32 -15.49 -0.38
C SER A 133 12.21 -14.55 -1.21
N TYR A 134 12.81 -15.05 -2.29
CA TYR A 134 13.73 -14.28 -3.13
C TYR A 134 12.99 -13.16 -3.87
N LYS A 135 11.74 -13.40 -4.30
CA LYS A 135 10.83 -12.35 -4.82
C LYS A 135 10.60 -11.20 -3.84
N ARG A 136 10.81 -11.40 -2.53
CA ARG A 136 10.64 -10.40 -1.47
C ARG A 136 11.96 -9.78 -0.99
N GLY A 137 13.11 -10.21 -1.51
CA GLY A 137 14.43 -9.68 -1.14
C GLY A 137 14.84 -9.89 0.33
N ARG A 138 14.17 -10.78 1.08
CA ARG A 138 14.49 -11.10 2.48
C ARG A 138 14.08 -12.52 2.87
N PRO A 139 14.80 -13.19 3.79
CA PRO A 139 14.42 -14.50 4.28
C PRO A 139 13.09 -14.45 5.05
N LEU A 140 12.40 -15.58 5.10
CA LEU A 140 11.22 -15.78 5.94
C LEU A 140 11.66 -16.25 7.33
N THR A 141 11.33 -15.47 8.35
CA THR A 141 11.46 -15.88 9.76
C THR A 141 10.29 -16.77 10.17
N MET A 142 10.54 -17.94 10.74
CA MET A 142 9.49 -18.88 11.18
C MET A 142 9.88 -19.66 12.44
N ARG A 143 8.90 -20.11 13.22
CA ARG A 143 9.12 -20.81 14.51
C ARG A 143 8.98 -22.33 14.38
N ILE A 144 10.09 -23.07 14.49
CA ILE A 144 10.07 -24.53 14.37
C ILE A 144 9.30 -25.18 15.53
N GLY A 145 8.47 -26.17 15.23
CA GLY A 145 7.81 -27.01 16.25
C GLY A 145 6.56 -26.41 16.91
N ALA A 146 6.08 -25.25 16.44
CA ALA A 146 4.92 -24.53 16.98
C ALA A 146 3.58 -24.85 16.29
N GLY A 147 3.55 -25.78 15.32
CA GLY A 147 2.31 -26.23 14.65
C GLY A 147 1.67 -25.23 13.68
N LYS A 148 2.22 -24.02 13.53
CA LYS A 148 1.76 -22.97 12.61
C LYS A 148 2.37 -23.07 11.19
N ILE A 149 3.16 -24.10 10.89
CA ILE A 149 3.88 -24.31 9.62
C ILE A 149 3.36 -25.60 8.97
N LEU A 150 3.43 -25.70 7.63
CA LEU A 150 3.14 -26.95 6.89
C LEU A 150 3.86 -28.14 7.52
N ARG A 151 3.14 -29.25 7.74
CA ARG A 151 3.67 -30.41 8.47
C ARG A 151 4.93 -30.99 7.81
N GLY A 152 4.92 -31.09 6.49
CA GLY A 152 6.07 -31.57 5.71
C GLY A 152 7.24 -30.59 5.68
N LEU A 153 6.98 -29.28 5.72
CA LEU A 153 8.05 -28.28 5.82
C LEU A 153 8.68 -28.30 7.22
N GLN A 154 7.87 -28.47 8.27
CA GLN A 154 8.36 -28.61 9.64
C GLN A 154 9.18 -29.89 9.83
N GLN A 155 8.72 -31.04 9.29
CA GLN A 155 9.48 -32.29 9.29
C GLN A 155 10.75 -32.20 8.43
N GLY A 156 10.66 -31.52 7.28
CA GLY A 156 11.77 -31.37 6.33
C GLY A 156 12.90 -30.46 6.84
N ILE A 157 12.61 -29.50 7.71
CA ILE A 157 13.63 -28.62 8.32
C ILE A 157 14.06 -29.14 9.71
N GLY A 158 13.10 -29.44 10.59
CA GLY A 158 13.38 -29.85 11.98
C GLY A 158 13.75 -31.33 12.14
N GLY A 159 13.61 -32.14 11.09
CA GLY A 159 13.80 -33.59 11.11
C GLY A 159 12.60 -34.35 11.68
N GLY A 160 12.68 -35.68 11.60
CA GLY A 160 11.67 -36.62 12.12
C GLY A 160 11.12 -37.57 11.06
N GLY A 161 10.53 -38.69 11.50
CA GLY A 161 9.90 -39.69 10.61
C GLY A 161 10.87 -40.37 9.63
N GLY A 162 12.19 -40.32 9.89
CA GLY A 162 13.25 -40.79 9.01
C GLY A 162 14.03 -39.67 8.30
N VAL A 163 13.56 -38.43 8.33
CA VAL A 163 14.27 -37.27 7.76
C VAL A 163 15.29 -36.72 8.77
N PRO A 164 16.57 -36.56 8.41
CA PRO A 164 17.56 -35.90 9.26
C PRO A 164 17.26 -34.39 9.37
N PRO A 165 17.57 -33.72 10.49
CA PRO A 165 17.36 -32.28 10.61
C PRO A 165 18.26 -31.48 9.65
N MET A 166 17.87 -30.25 9.30
CA MET A 166 18.73 -29.32 8.56
C MET A 166 19.71 -28.61 9.51
N LEU A 167 20.92 -28.35 9.00
CA LEU A 167 21.95 -27.53 9.64
C LEU A 167 22.02 -26.15 8.97
N VAL A 168 22.36 -25.11 9.74
CA VAL A 168 22.49 -23.75 9.20
C VAL A 168 23.53 -23.69 8.08
N GLY A 169 23.22 -22.96 7.00
CA GLY A 169 23.93 -22.94 5.72
C GLY A 169 23.47 -24.01 4.73
N GLY A 170 22.63 -24.98 5.15
CA GLY A 170 22.22 -26.10 4.30
C GLY A 170 21.19 -25.73 3.23
N LYS A 171 21.33 -26.34 2.04
CA LYS A 171 20.38 -26.29 0.93
C LYS A 171 19.69 -27.65 0.76
N ARG A 172 18.36 -27.68 0.86
CA ARG A 172 17.53 -28.90 0.77
C ARG A 172 16.35 -28.69 -0.17
N LYS A 173 16.04 -29.70 -0.99
CA LYS A 173 14.80 -29.79 -1.78
C LYS A 173 13.84 -30.73 -1.06
N LEU A 174 12.55 -30.38 -1.02
CA LEU A 174 11.47 -31.20 -0.45
C LEU A 174 10.38 -31.43 -1.50
N MET A 175 9.77 -32.61 -1.47
CA MET A 175 8.53 -32.94 -2.16
C MET A 175 7.47 -33.28 -1.10
N ILE A 176 6.60 -32.32 -0.83
CA ILE A 176 5.60 -32.40 0.23
C ILE A 176 4.29 -32.94 -0.37
N PRO A 177 3.85 -34.17 -0.01
CA PRO A 177 2.57 -34.71 -0.47
C PRO A 177 1.39 -33.94 0.18
N PRO A 178 0.17 -34.01 -0.37
CA PRO A 178 -0.93 -33.14 0.04
C PRO A 178 -1.28 -33.24 1.53
N ILE A 179 -1.25 -34.45 2.09
CA ILE A 179 -1.50 -34.74 3.51
C ILE A 179 -0.50 -34.07 4.49
N LEU A 180 0.67 -33.68 3.99
CA LEU A 180 1.70 -32.93 4.72
C LEU A 180 1.78 -31.45 4.31
N ALA A 181 1.09 -31.08 3.22
CA ALA A 181 0.90 -29.72 2.74
C ALA A 181 -0.46 -29.17 3.23
N TYR A 182 -1.36 -28.82 2.32
CA TYR A 182 -2.64 -28.15 2.60
C TYR A 182 -3.85 -29.11 2.69
N GLY A 183 -3.68 -30.39 2.37
CA GLY A 183 -4.76 -31.38 2.39
C GLY A 183 -5.72 -31.26 1.19
N PRO A 184 -6.99 -31.67 1.36
CA PRO A 184 -7.99 -31.64 0.28
C PRO A 184 -8.55 -30.25 -0.01
N GLU A 185 -8.42 -29.31 0.92
CA GLU A 185 -8.90 -27.94 0.76
C GLU A 185 -7.91 -27.08 -0.04
N PRO A 186 -8.39 -26.15 -0.87
CA PRO A 186 -7.55 -25.20 -1.57
C PRO A 186 -6.95 -24.16 -0.59
N ALA A 187 -5.78 -23.62 -0.95
CA ALA A 187 -5.00 -22.75 -0.08
C ALA A 187 -4.41 -21.53 -0.82
N GLY A 188 -3.74 -20.67 -0.06
CA GLY A 188 -3.22 -19.40 -0.57
C GLY A 188 -4.31 -18.41 -1.02
N CYS A 189 -5.53 -18.61 -0.54
CA CYS A 189 -6.71 -17.85 -0.94
C CYS A 189 -6.60 -16.36 -0.61
N PHE A 190 -6.66 -15.52 -1.64
CA PHE A 190 -6.74 -14.06 -1.50
C PHE A 190 -8.01 -13.58 -2.21
N SER A 191 -8.86 -12.85 -1.48
CA SER A 191 -10.19 -12.37 -1.94
C SER A 191 -11.14 -13.43 -2.56
N GLY A 192 -10.91 -14.71 -2.27
CA GLY A 192 -11.76 -15.84 -2.69
C GLY A 192 -11.15 -16.71 -3.80
N ASP A 193 -10.08 -16.26 -4.44
CA ASP A 193 -9.33 -17.04 -5.43
C ASP A 193 -8.11 -17.68 -4.75
N CYS A 194 -8.06 -19.01 -4.79
CA CYS A 194 -7.02 -19.82 -4.17
C CYS A 194 -6.00 -20.24 -5.24
N ASN A 195 -4.77 -19.74 -5.12
CA ASN A 195 -3.69 -20.06 -6.06
C ASN A 195 -3.05 -21.43 -5.82
N ILE A 196 -3.42 -22.15 -4.75
CA ILE A 196 -3.00 -23.51 -4.47
C ILE A 196 -4.24 -24.42 -4.51
N PRO A 197 -4.40 -25.28 -5.54
CA PRO A 197 -5.49 -26.24 -5.59
C PRO A 197 -5.47 -27.22 -4.41
N GLY A 198 -6.65 -27.69 -4.00
CA GLY A 198 -6.76 -28.80 -3.05
C GLY A 198 -6.09 -30.07 -3.60
N ASN A 199 -5.59 -30.92 -2.71
CA ASN A 199 -4.81 -32.12 -3.06
C ASN A 199 -3.51 -31.86 -3.86
N SER A 200 -2.94 -30.65 -3.80
CA SER A 200 -1.65 -30.35 -4.46
C SER A 200 -0.45 -30.93 -3.72
N THR A 201 0.41 -31.64 -4.45
CA THR A 201 1.81 -31.89 -4.06
C THR A 201 2.64 -30.65 -4.33
N ILE A 202 3.55 -30.29 -3.43
CA ILE A 202 4.32 -29.04 -3.50
C ILE A 202 5.81 -29.32 -3.35
N LEU A 203 6.60 -28.68 -4.20
CA LEU A 203 8.06 -28.70 -4.13
C LEU A 203 8.58 -27.43 -3.45
N TYR A 204 9.52 -27.59 -2.52
CA TYR A 204 10.24 -26.49 -1.87
C TYR A 204 11.74 -26.65 -2.09
N ASP A 205 12.40 -25.63 -2.65
CA ASP A 205 13.85 -25.46 -2.55
C ASP A 205 14.12 -24.53 -1.37
N ILE A 206 14.95 -24.94 -0.41
CA ILE A 206 15.16 -24.26 0.88
C ILE A 206 16.65 -24.04 1.12
N LEU A 207 17.02 -22.83 1.55
CA LEU A 207 18.31 -22.48 2.16
C LEU A 207 18.06 -22.06 3.61
N LEU A 208 18.61 -22.79 4.58
CA LEU A 208 18.52 -22.43 6.00
C LEU A 208 19.60 -21.39 6.33
N VAL A 209 19.22 -20.11 6.45
CA VAL A 209 20.15 -18.98 6.59
C VAL A 209 20.74 -18.90 7.99
N GLY A 210 19.93 -19.10 9.03
CA GLY A 210 20.40 -18.98 10.41
C GLY A 210 19.29 -19.07 11.46
N ILE A 211 19.69 -19.12 12.73
CA ILE A 211 18.79 -18.96 13.87
C ILE A 211 18.65 -17.48 14.19
N TYR A 212 17.42 -16.99 14.30
CA TYR A 212 17.11 -15.59 14.58
C TYR A 212 17.29 -15.29 16.06
N LYS A 213 18.32 -14.51 16.40
CA LYS A 213 18.53 -13.98 17.74
C LYS A 213 17.87 -12.61 17.85
N MET A 214 16.93 -12.45 18.79
CA MET A 214 16.47 -11.12 19.18
C MET A 214 17.62 -10.38 19.84
N ALA A 215 17.94 -9.19 19.35
CA ALA A 215 18.89 -8.31 20.03
C ALA A 215 18.30 -7.95 21.40
N ALA A 216 19.06 -8.23 22.47
CA ALA A 216 18.63 -7.88 23.82
C ALA A 216 18.50 -6.36 23.92
N SER A 217 17.29 -5.87 24.20
CA SER A 217 17.05 -4.45 24.45
C SER A 217 17.58 -4.10 25.84
N THR A 218 18.78 -3.52 25.90
CA THR A 218 19.30 -2.91 27.12
C THR A 218 18.51 -1.64 27.42
N SER A 219 17.56 -1.72 28.36
CA SER A 219 16.77 -0.57 28.79
C SER A 219 17.65 0.42 29.57
N GLN A 220 18.10 1.49 28.92
CA GLN A 220 18.66 2.64 29.62
C GLN A 220 17.54 3.62 30.00
N HIS A 221 17.14 3.59 31.28
CA HIS A 221 16.32 4.66 31.85
C HIS A 221 17.15 5.94 31.97
N ALA A 222 17.04 6.83 30.99
CA ALA A 222 17.57 8.18 31.09
C ALA A 222 16.67 9.04 32.01
N LEU A 223 17.07 9.19 33.27
CA LEU A 223 16.47 10.15 34.20
C LEU A 223 16.80 11.59 33.76
N ILE A 224 15.89 12.20 33.00
CA ILE A 224 15.99 13.63 32.66
C ILE A 224 15.58 14.45 33.89
N SER A 225 16.59 14.94 34.62
CA SER A 225 16.40 15.89 35.72
C SER A 225 16.02 17.28 35.19
N ILE A 226 14.72 17.59 35.18
CA ILE A 226 14.23 18.93 34.83
C ILE A 226 14.46 19.88 36.03
N LYS A 227 15.49 20.73 35.94
CA LYS A 227 15.62 21.91 36.81
C LYS A 227 14.68 23.02 36.30
N PRO A 228 13.84 23.63 37.15
CA PRO A 228 13.04 24.79 36.76
C PRO A 228 13.93 26.04 36.63
N ARG A 229 13.85 26.76 35.50
CA ARG A 229 14.35 28.13 35.40
C ARG A 229 13.20 29.08 35.78
N CYS A 230 13.33 29.78 36.90
CA CYS A 230 12.52 30.98 37.14
C CYS A 230 13.00 32.12 36.24
N ALA A 231 12.05 32.92 35.74
CA ALA A 231 12.36 34.13 35.00
C ALA A 231 12.77 35.26 35.95
N SER A 232 13.81 36.01 35.60
CA SER A 232 14.19 37.26 36.27
C SER A 232 13.81 38.44 35.37
N SER A 233 12.77 39.18 35.74
CA SER A 233 12.46 40.48 35.18
C SER A 233 13.39 41.55 35.75
N PHE A 234 14.06 42.32 34.91
CA PHE A 234 14.63 43.61 35.27
C PHE A 234 14.01 44.69 34.40
N GLY A 235 13.17 45.53 35.02
CA GLY A 235 12.82 46.84 34.52
C GLY A 235 13.59 47.89 35.32
N SER A 236 14.05 48.95 34.66
CA SER A 236 14.75 50.07 35.30
C SER A 236 13.85 51.29 35.32
N ASP A 237 13.43 51.77 36.49
CA ASP A 237 13.40 53.22 36.74
C ASP A 237 13.43 53.60 38.24
N LYS A 238 14.24 54.65 38.50
CA LYS A 238 14.33 55.59 39.65
C LYS A 238 13.93 55.23 41.10
N LYS A 239 14.96 55.31 41.95
CA LYS A 239 15.15 56.18 43.15
C LYS A 239 14.54 55.83 44.54
N ASP A 240 15.48 55.83 45.49
CA ASP A 240 15.45 56.38 46.86
C ASP A 240 14.44 55.81 47.90
N GLY A 241 14.92 55.14 48.97
CA GLY A 241 14.08 54.88 50.15
C GLY A 241 14.38 53.70 51.11
N ASN A 242 15.54 53.68 51.78
CA ASN A 242 15.74 53.26 53.19
C ASN A 242 15.06 51.97 53.79
N VAL A 243 15.85 50.90 54.01
CA VAL A 243 16.05 50.16 55.32
C VAL A 243 14.81 49.72 56.13
N ARG A 244 14.55 48.42 56.46
CA ARG A 244 15.28 47.58 57.47
C ARG A 244 14.79 46.09 57.54
N PHE A 245 15.47 45.31 58.38
CA PHE A 245 15.50 43.84 58.54
C PHE A 245 14.28 43.10 59.14
N ALA A 246 13.97 41.90 58.57
CA ALA A 246 13.85 40.56 59.21
C ALA A 246 12.80 40.26 60.34
N PRO A 247 12.60 38.99 60.77
CA PRO A 247 12.25 37.77 59.99
C PRO A 247 11.14 36.90 60.67
N ALA A 248 10.90 35.67 60.14
CA ALA A 248 10.29 34.51 60.83
C ALA A 248 8.75 34.57 61.11
N THR A 249 7.96 33.50 61.16
CA THR A 249 8.19 32.04 61.00
C THR A 249 6.88 31.27 60.69
N ASN A 250 7.04 30.05 60.14
CA ASN A 250 6.23 28.83 60.38
C ASN A 250 4.73 28.69 59.97
N CYS A 251 4.55 27.70 59.07
CA CYS A 251 3.69 26.52 59.20
C CYS A 251 2.15 26.57 59.00
N CYS A 252 1.72 25.70 58.07
CA CYS A 252 0.42 25.06 57.86
C CYS A 252 -0.15 24.36 59.13
N PRO A 253 -1.39 23.80 59.18
CA PRO A 253 -2.16 23.26 58.04
C PRO A 253 -3.72 23.26 58.12
N SER A 254 -4.34 22.50 57.19
CA SER A 254 -5.73 21.96 57.24
C SER A 254 -6.86 22.92 56.81
N SER A 255 -8.05 22.48 56.37
CA SER A 255 -8.47 21.24 55.70
C SER A 255 -9.93 21.34 55.18
N ARG A 256 -10.33 20.36 54.35
CA ARG A 256 -11.72 19.90 54.06
C ARG A 256 -12.61 20.64 53.02
N LYS A 257 -12.98 19.81 52.03
CA LYS A 257 -14.33 19.54 51.46
C LYS A 257 -15.01 20.52 50.49
N LEU A 258 -15.11 20.02 49.26
CA LEU A 258 -16.33 19.78 48.47
C LEU A 258 -17.35 20.93 48.28
N GLY A 259 -17.50 21.34 47.02
CA GLY A 259 -18.68 22.03 46.48
C GLY A 259 -18.77 21.79 44.97
N LEU A 260 -19.69 20.95 44.53
CA LEU A 260 -19.98 20.69 43.12
C LEU A 260 -21.10 21.64 42.66
N LEU A 261 -20.82 22.57 41.75
CA LEU A 261 -21.85 23.25 40.97
C LEU A 261 -21.41 23.47 39.53
N TYR A 262 -22.34 23.17 38.62
CA TYR A 262 -22.22 23.36 37.17
C TYR A 262 -22.52 24.83 36.84
N ALA A 263 -21.77 25.44 35.92
CA ALA A 263 -22.12 26.74 35.34
C ALA A 263 -21.84 26.73 33.84
N SER A 264 -22.92 26.77 33.05
CA SER A 264 -22.88 27.09 31.63
C SER A 264 -22.66 28.60 31.47
N ASN A 265 -21.95 29.03 30.43
CA ASN A 265 -21.88 30.44 30.05
C ASN A 265 -22.04 30.61 28.55
N SER A 266 -23.10 31.32 28.16
CA SER A 266 -23.46 31.66 26.79
C SER A 266 -23.67 33.17 26.66
N HIS A 267 -22.84 33.85 25.87
CA HIS A 267 -23.06 35.19 25.31
C HIS A 267 -22.25 35.24 24.00
N SER A 268 -22.76 35.52 22.78
CA SER A 268 -23.89 36.32 22.28
C SER A 268 -23.65 37.83 22.21
N SER A 269 -23.24 38.29 21.02
CA SER A 269 -23.19 39.70 20.55
C SER A 269 -22.56 39.74 19.13
N VAL A 270 -23.02 40.41 18.07
CA VAL A 270 -24.30 41.03 17.64
C VAL A 270 -24.30 40.93 16.10
N ILE A 271 -25.47 40.79 15.45
CA ILE A 271 -25.65 41.02 14.00
C ILE A 271 -26.68 42.15 13.84
N GLU A 272 -26.42 43.11 12.95
CA GLU A 272 -27.37 44.18 12.61
C GLU A 272 -27.79 44.09 11.11
N PRO A 273 -29.06 44.32 10.75
CA PRO A 273 -29.59 43.98 9.42
C PRO A 273 -29.91 45.18 8.51
N THR A 274 -29.86 44.96 7.20
CA THR A 274 -30.45 45.83 6.15
C THR A 274 -30.39 45.04 4.83
N GLN A 275 -31.40 44.86 3.96
CA GLN A 275 -32.81 45.22 3.79
C GLN A 275 -33.18 44.55 2.44
N LEU A 276 -34.41 44.06 2.24
CA LEU A 276 -34.90 43.64 0.91
C LEU A 276 -35.31 44.87 0.07
N PRO A 277 -35.18 44.77 -1.26
CA PRO A 277 -36.16 45.33 -2.18
C PRO A 277 -36.98 44.24 -2.89
N SER A 278 -38.15 44.61 -3.42
CA SER A 278 -39.22 43.70 -3.81
C SER A 278 -39.54 43.65 -5.31
N SER A 279 -39.55 42.43 -5.87
CA SER A 279 -40.40 42.00 -7.00
C SER A 279 -40.10 42.65 -8.40
N PRO A 280 -40.78 42.26 -9.49
CA PRO A 280 -40.24 41.20 -10.36
C PRO A 280 -40.14 41.59 -11.85
N GLU A 281 -39.22 40.95 -12.60
CA GLU A 281 -39.38 40.49 -14.00
C GLU A 281 -38.01 40.25 -14.68
N SER A 282 -37.78 39.01 -15.12
CA SER A 282 -37.55 38.66 -16.53
C SER A 282 -37.18 37.18 -16.62
N GLY A 283 -37.49 36.54 -17.75
CA GLY A 283 -37.59 35.10 -17.86
C GLY A 283 -36.29 34.33 -17.54
N THR A 284 -36.24 33.68 -16.38
CA THR A 284 -35.39 32.50 -16.21
C THR A 284 -36.20 31.28 -16.64
N THR A 285 -35.90 30.80 -17.85
CA THR A 285 -36.25 29.43 -18.25
C THR A 285 -35.76 28.47 -17.17
N PRO A 286 -36.52 27.41 -16.82
CA PRO A 286 -36.09 26.48 -15.80
C PRO A 286 -34.77 25.86 -16.23
N LYS A 287 -33.68 26.16 -15.50
CA LYS A 287 -32.36 25.59 -15.76
C LYS A 287 -32.51 24.07 -15.80
N LYS A 288 -32.32 23.51 -17.00
CA LYS A 288 -32.35 22.07 -17.26
C LYS A 288 -31.48 21.40 -16.20
N ALA A 289 -32.06 20.52 -15.38
CA ALA A 289 -31.38 19.95 -14.21
C ALA A 289 -30.07 19.28 -14.66
N GLY A 290 -28.94 19.92 -14.34
CA GLY A 290 -27.64 19.51 -14.83
C GLY A 290 -27.20 18.20 -14.19
N GLU A 291 -26.67 17.29 -15.01
CA GLU A 291 -26.02 16.08 -14.51
C GLU A 291 -24.59 16.40 -14.10
N SER A 292 -24.27 16.20 -12.81
CA SER A 292 -22.92 16.40 -12.27
C SER A 292 -22.21 15.06 -12.10
N ALA A 293 -20.88 15.08 -12.22
CA ALA A 293 -20.06 13.88 -12.08
C ALA A 293 -19.41 13.89 -10.69
N LEU A 294 -19.44 12.75 -10.00
CA LEU A 294 -18.68 12.51 -8.79
C LEU A 294 -17.71 11.36 -9.05
N ILE A 295 -16.41 11.65 -8.99
CA ILE A 295 -15.33 10.68 -9.17
C ILE A 295 -14.72 10.39 -7.80
N LEU A 296 -14.68 9.12 -7.38
CA LEU A 296 -14.01 8.68 -6.15
C LEU A 296 -12.75 7.88 -6.50
N ILE A 297 -11.59 8.26 -5.96
CA ILE A 297 -10.31 7.57 -6.23
C ILE A 297 -9.65 7.20 -4.90
N ARG A 298 -9.47 5.91 -4.65
CA ARG A 298 -8.56 5.45 -3.60
C ARG A 298 -7.13 5.70 -4.05
N HIS A 299 -6.31 6.29 -3.19
CA HIS A 299 -4.89 6.50 -3.48
C HIS A 299 -4.17 5.23 -3.97
N GLY A 300 -3.12 5.42 -4.77
CA GLY A 300 -2.22 4.33 -5.18
C GLY A 300 -1.55 3.64 -3.99
N GLU A 301 -0.93 2.49 -4.22
CA GLU A 301 -0.14 1.78 -3.22
C GLU A 301 0.91 2.67 -2.53
N SER A 302 0.95 2.66 -1.19
CA SER A 302 1.96 3.39 -0.40
C SER A 302 3.11 2.50 0.08
N LEU A 303 4.25 3.10 0.45
CA LEU A 303 5.43 2.37 0.98
C LEU A 303 5.09 1.45 2.18
N TRP A 304 4.05 1.76 2.94
CA TRP A 304 3.60 0.94 4.06
C TRP A 304 2.54 -0.10 3.68
N ASN A 305 1.83 0.11 2.56
CA ASN A 305 0.96 -0.93 1.99
C ASN A 305 1.81 -2.07 1.43
N GLU A 306 2.86 -1.76 0.66
CA GLU A 306 3.87 -2.69 0.14
C GLU A 306 4.53 -3.50 1.27
N LYS A 307 4.97 -2.83 2.35
CA LYS A 307 5.60 -3.47 3.53
C LYS A 307 4.61 -4.22 4.44
N ASN A 308 3.34 -4.28 4.07
CA ASN A 308 2.24 -4.85 4.85
C ASN A 308 2.13 -4.33 6.29
N LEU A 309 2.30 -3.02 6.47
CA LEU A 309 2.11 -2.33 7.76
C LEU A 309 0.69 -1.76 7.88
N PHE A 310 0.24 -1.46 9.10
CA PHE A 310 -0.91 -0.58 9.32
C PHE A 310 -0.49 0.88 9.16
N THR A 311 -1.18 1.66 8.34
CA THR A 311 -0.82 3.06 8.05
C THR A 311 -1.66 4.06 8.84
N GLY A 312 -2.99 4.01 8.70
CA GLY A 312 -3.90 4.97 9.33
C GLY A 312 -3.55 6.42 8.97
N CYS A 313 -3.47 7.28 9.96
CA CYS A 313 -3.17 8.70 9.80
C CYS A 313 -1.68 9.00 9.68
N VAL A 314 -0.78 8.01 9.76
CA VAL A 314 0.65 8.24 9.49
C VAL A 314 0.83 8.66 8.04
N ASP A 315 1.56 9.75 7.83
CA ASP A 315 1.74 10.28 6.49
C ASP A 315 2.94 9.63 5.78
N VAL A 316 2.65 8.97 4.67
CA VAL A 316 3.61 8.16 3.90
C VAL A 316 3.33 8.33 2.41
N PRO A 317 4.37 8.40 1.56
CA PRO A 317 4.20 8.60 0.13
C PRO A 317 3.80 7.32 -0.61
N LEU A 318 3.44 7.50 -1.88
CA LEU A 318 3.18 6.42 -2.83
C LEU A 318 4.47 5.63 -3.15
N THR A 319 4.33 4.36 -3.52
CA THR A 319 5.38 3.59 -4.20
C THR A 319 5.47 4.02 -5.68
N PRO A 320 6.54 3.67 -6.43
CA PRO A 320 6.56 3.87 -7.88
C PRO A 320 5.39 3.18 -8.59
N LYS A 321 4.93 2.03 -8.07
CA LYS A 321 3.69 1.37 -8.52
C LYS A 321 2.46 2.24 -8.22
N GLY A 322 2.32 2.77 -7.00
CA GLY A 322 1.23 3.68 -6.63
C GLY A 322 1.18 4.98 -7.45
N VAL A 323 2.34 5.50 -7.88
CA VAL A 323 2.44 6.61 -8.84
C VAL A 323 1.88 6.22 -10.20
N ASN A 324 2.25 5.04 -10.73
CA ASN A 324 1.70 4.53 -11.99
C ASN A 324 0.18 4.26 -11.89
N GLU A 325 -0.30 3.70 -10.77
CA GLU A 325 -1.73 3.52 -10.49
C GLU A 325 -2.50 4.85 -10.53
N ALA A 326 -1.94 5.94 -9.98
CA ALA A 326 -2.53 7.27 -10.06
C ALA A 326 -2.54 7.86 -11.49
N ILE A 327 -1.49 7.61 -12.27
CA ILE A 327 -1.41 7.99 -13.68
C ILE A 327 -2.46 7.24 -14.52
N GLU A 328 -2.63 5.92 -14.31
CA GLU A 328 -3.67 5.13 -14.98
C GLU A 328 -5.09 5.57 -14.56
N ALA A 329 -5.30 5.96 -13.29
CA ALA A 329 -6.54 6.58 -12.85
C ALA A 329 -6.83 7.88 -13.63
N GLY A 330 -5.81 8.73 -13.81
CA GLY A 330 -5.89 9.94 -14.62
C GLY A 330 -6.28 9.69 -16.07
N LYS A 331 -5.67 8.68 -16.71
CA LYS A 331 -6.01 8.28 -18.09
C LYS A 331 -7.47 7.82 -18.20
N ARG A 332 -7.98 7.04 -17.25
CA ARG A 332 -9.39 6.60 -17.19
C ARG A 332 -10.37 7.78 -17.11
N ILE A 333 -10.04 8.83 -16.37
CA ILE A 333 -10.92 10.00 -16.18
C ILE A 333 -10.64 11.17 -17.12
N CYS A 334 -9.69 11.06 -18.05
CA CYS A 334 -9.12 12.21 -18.78
C CYS A 334 -10.12 13.04 -19.62
N ASN A 335 -11.29 12.48 -19.94
CA ASN A 335 -12.38 13.14 -20.66
C ASN A 335 -13.52 13.64 -19.75
N ILE A 336 -13.56 13.22 -18.48
CA ILE A 336 -14.65 13.54 -17.55
C ILE A 336 -14.37 14.93 -16.97
N PRO A 337 -15.30 15.90 -17.03
CA PRO A 337 -15.12 17.20 -16.39
C PRO A 337 -14.77 17.10 -14.89
N VAL A 338 -13.92 18.01 -14.41
CA VAL A 338 -13.61 18.22 -12.99
C VAL A 338 -13.47 19.72 -12.78
N ASP A 339 -14.21 20.28 -11.83
CA ASP A 339 -14.22 21.72 -11.49
C ASP A 339 -13.73 21.99 -10.06
N VAL A 340 -13.78 20.99 -9.18
CA VAL A 340 -13.23 21.04 -7.82
C VAL A 340 -12.76 19.65 -7.39
N ILE A 341 -11.69 19.61 -6.61
CA ILE A 341 -11.08 18.39 -6.10
C ILE A 341 -11.07 18.46 -4.58
N TYR A 342 -11.45 17.37 -3.93
CA TYR A 342 -11.31 17.19 -2.48
C TYR A 342 -10.31 16.08 -2.19
N THR A 343 -9.43 16.27 -1.22
CA THR A 343 -8.50 15.23 -0.76
C THR A 343 -8.44 15.12 0.74
N SER A 344 -7.93 14.00 1.24
CA SER A 344 -7.41 13.93 2.61
C SER A 344 -6.29 14.95 2.84
N SER A 345 -5.93 15.22 4.10
CA SER A 345 -4.70 15.96 4.43
C SER A 345 -3.42 15.12 4.30
N LEU A 346 -3.49 13.84 3.93
CA LEU A 346 -2.34 12.93 3.80
C LEU A 346 -1.75 12.93 2.36
N ILE A 347 -0.43 12.98 2.26
CA ILE A 347 0.33 13.22 1.02
C ILE A 347 0.00 12.23 -0.09
N ARG A 348 -0.17 10.93 0.23
CA ARG A 348 -0.50 9.89 -0.75
C ARG A 348 -1.79 10.14 -1.53
N ALA A 349 -2.80 10.76 -0.91
CA ALA A 349 -4.04 11.09 -1.61
C ALA A 349 -3.90 12.36 -2.44
N GLN A 350 -3.18 13.37 -1.92
CA GLN A 350 -2.82 14.59 -2.66
C GLN A 350 -2.00 14.25 -3.91
N MET A 351 -0.93 13.46 -3.76
CA MET A 351 -0.13 12.92 -4.87
C MET A 351 -1.02 12.23 -5.90
N THR A 352 -1.95 11.39 -5.47
CA THR A 352 -2.87 10.69 -6.39
C THR A 352 -3.73 11.67 -7.17
N ALA A 353 -4.31 12.69 -6.52
CA ALA A 353 -5.10 13.71 -7.21
C ALA A 353 -4.28 14.49 -8.24
N MET A 354 -3.10 14.98 -7.86
CA MET A 354 -2.25 15.77 -8.74
C MET A 354 -1.79 14.95 -9.96
N LEU A 355 -1.29 13.73 -9.73
CA LEU A 355 -0.83 12.82 -10.80
C LEU A 355 -1.95 12.40 -11.75
N ALA A 356 -3.16 12.17 -11.23
CA ALA A 356 -4.31 11.86 -12.07
C ALA A 356 -4.70 13.06 -12.96
N MET A 357 -4.71 14.27 -12.40
CA MET A 357 -5.06 15.49 -13.15
C MET A 357 -4.01 15.90 -14.19
N MET A 358 -2.73 15.54 -14.01
CA MET A 358 -1.71 15.72 -15.06
C MET A 358 -2.04 14.97 -16.36
N GLN A 359 -2.90 13.94 -16.32
CA GLN A 359 -3.34 13.19 -17.51
C GLN A 359 -4.64 13.75 -18.12
N HIS A 360 -5.22 14.81 -17.53
CA HIS A 360 -6.54 15.31 -17.91
C HIS A 360 -6.50 16.17 -19.18
N ARG A 361 -7.38 15.88 -20.14
CA ARG A 361 -7.30 16.50 -21.47
C ARG A 361 -7.56 18.00 -21.49
N ARG A 362 -8.26 18.54 -20.49
CA ARG A 362 -8.55 19.99 -20.43
C ARG A 362 -7.36 20.82 -19.96
N LYS A 363 -6.25 20.19 -19.55
CA LYS A 363 -4.98 20.84 -19.13
C LYS A 363 -5.12 21.92 -18.05
N LYS A 364 -6.23 21.95 -17.32
CA LYS A 364 -6.40 22.82 -16.15
C LYS A 364 -5.43 22.38 -15.05
N VAL A 365 -4.88 23.34 -14.34
CA VAL A 365 -3.87 23.10 -13.30
C VAL A 365 -4.57 22.89 -11.95
N PRO A 366 -4.40 21.74 -11.28
CA PRO A 366 -4.86 21.56 -9.91
C PRO A 366 -3.99 22.38 -8.94
N ILE A 367 -4.60 23.20 -8.09
CA ILE A 367 -3.90 24.06 -7.11
C ILE A 367 -4.43 23.76 -5.71
N ILE A 368 -3.55 23.45 -4.77
CA ILE A 368 -3.93 23.27 -3.36
C ILE A 368 -4.32 24.62 -2.76
N VAL A 369 -5.53 24.67 -2.21
CA VAL A 369 -6.06 25.86 -1.53
C VAL A 369 -5.62 25.83 -0.07
N HIS A 370 -4.89 26.86 0.33
CA HIS A 370 -4.37 27.02 1.69
C HIS A 370 -5.33 27.88 2.52
N ASN A 371 -5.92 27.29 3.56
CA ASN A 371 -6.95 27.91 4.41
C ASN A 371 -6.62 27.79 5.92
N GLU A 372 -5.42 27.31 6.27
CA GLU A 372 -4.92 27.15 7.62
C GLU A 372 -4.68 28.49 8.35
N SER A 373 -4.53 29.58 7.61
CA SER A 373 -4.53 30.95 8.13
C SER A 373 -4.89 31.94 7.02
N GLU A 374 -5.39 33.11 7.40
CA GLU A 374 -5.70 34.20 6.46
C GLU A 374 -4.47 34.59 5.62
N ARG A 375 -3.28 34.59 6.22
CA ARG A 375 -2.02 34.85 5.52
C ARG A 375 -1.68 33.80 4.47
N ALA A 376 -1.87 32.51 4.79
CA ALA A 376 -1.64 31.43 3.83
C ALA A 376 -2.61 31.51 2.64
N HIS A 377 -3.87 31.85 2.92
CA HIS A 377 -4.88 32.13 1.91
C HIS A 377 -4.45 33.27 0.98
N GLN A 378 -4.14 34.45 1.53
CA GLN A 378 -3.66 35.62 0.80
C GLN A 378 -2.40 35.35 -0.03
N TRP A 379 -1.48 34.53 0.46
CA TRP A 379 -0.25 34.14 -0.28
C TRP A 379 -0.51 33.15 -1.42
N SER A 380 -1.63 32.44 -1.40
CA SER A 380 -2.04 31.51 -2.47
C SER A 380 -2.99 32.13 -3.51
N GLU A 381 -3.40 33.39 -3.33
CA GLU A 381 -4.35 34.07 -4.23
C GLU A 381 -3.78 34.26 -5.64
N VAL A 382 -4.56 33.86 -6.65
CA VAL A 382 -4.19 33.94 -8.07
C VAL A 382 -4.84 35.18 -8.68
N TYR A 383 -4.12 36.29 -8.82
CA TYR A 383 -4.71 37.58 -9.26
C TYR A 383 -5.19 37.61 -10.73
N SER A 384 -4.74 36.69 -11.58
CA SER A 384 -5.12 36.65 -13.01
C SER A 384 -6.43 35.88 -13.20
N GLU A 385 -7.49 36.57 -13.64
CA GLU A 385 -8.80 35.97 -13.92
C GLU A 385 -8.76 34.88 -15.01
N GLU A 386 -7.84 34.95 -15.97
CA GLU A 386 -7.65 33.86 -16.92
C GLU A 386 -6.98 32.64 -16.24
N THR A 387 -5.95 32.87 -15.42
CA THR A 387 -5.31 31.80 -14.66
C THR A 387 -6.29 31.14 -13.67
N LYS A 388 -7.19 31.90 -13.03
CA LYS A 388 -8.29 31.35 -12.22
C LYS A 388 -9.17 30.39 -13.01
N LYS A 389 -9.58 30.75 -14.25
CA LYS A 389 -10.39 29.87 -15.12
C LYS A 389 -9.66 28.60 -15.52
N GLN A 390 -8.34 28.67 -15.73
CA GLN A 390 -7.48 27.52 -16.03
C GLN A 390 -7.07 26.71 -14.79
N SER A 391 -7.48 27.13 -13.59
CA SER A 391 -7.18 26.43 -12.33
C SER A 391 -8.33 25.51 -11.91
N ILE A 392 -8.01 24.49 -11.11
CA ILE A 392 -8.97 23.66 -10.37
C ILE A 392 -8.56 23.68 -8.89
N PRO A 393 -9.40 24.17 -7.97
CA PRO A 393 -9.10 24.16 -6.55
C PRO A 393 -9.06 22.72 -6.00
N VAL A 394 -8.01 22.41 -5.25
CA VAL A 394 -7.81 21.18 -4.47
C VAL A 394 -7.96 21.52 -3.00
N ILE A 395 -9.07 21.11 -2.40
CA ILE A 395 -9.42 21.36 -1.01
C ILE A 395 -8.97 20.16 -0.17
N THR A 396 -8.07 20.38 0.79
CA THR A 396 -7.63 19.33 1.71
C THR A 396 -8.49 19.30 2.97
N ALA A 397 -8.84 18.11 3.45
CA ALA A 397 -9.71 17.93 4.61
C ALA A 397 -9.29 16.72 5.44
N TRP A 398 -9.03 16.92 6.74
CA TRP A 398 -8.68 15.83 7.65
C TRP A 398 -9.83 14.83 7.83
N GLN A 399 -11.08 15.28 7.66
CA GLN A 399 -12.29 14.45 7.72
C GLN A 399 -12.29 13.34 6.67
N LEU A 400 -11.55 13.51 5.56
CA LEU A 400 -11.39 12.52 4.50
C LEU A 400 -10.20 11.56 4.72
N ASN A 401 -9.43 11.73 5.80
CA ASN A 401 -8.28 10.87 6.13
C ASN A 401 -8.70 9.40 6.34
N GLU A 402 -7.75 8.48 6.18
CA GLU A 402 -7.91 7.06 6.48
C GLU A 402 -8.40 6.85 7.92
N ARG A 403 -9.04 5.70 8.19
CA ARG A 403 -9.37 5.31 9.56
C ARG A 403 -8.09 5.20 10.40
N MET A 404 -8.06 5.87 11.53
CA MET A 404 -6.91 5.91 12.44
C MET A 404 -6.77 4.57 13.17
N TYR A 405 -5.63 3.89 13.02
CA TYR A 405 -5.44 2.52 13.52
C TYR A 405 -4.88 2.45 14.96
N GLY A 406 -4.81 3.59 15.65
CA GLY A 406 -4.31 3.68 17.02
C GLY A 406 -2.91 3.10 17.19
N GLU A 407 -2.74 2.29 18.23
CA GLU A 407 -1.47 1.62 18.57
C GLU A 407 -1.00 0.61 17.52
N LEU A 408 -1.85 0.22 16.57
CA LEU A 408 -1.44 -0.69 15.50
C LEU A 408 -0.60 0.00 14.42
N GLN A 409 -0.61 1.33 14.33
CA GLN A 409 0.10 2.08 13.29
C GLN A 409 1.60 1.78 13.29
N GLY A 410 2.14 1.42 12.13
CA GLY A 410 3.54 1.00 11.95
C GLY A 410 3.80 -0.49 12.19
N LEU A 411 2.91 -1.21 12.86
CA LEU A 411 3.07 -2.65 13.07
C LEU A 411 2.81 -3.44 11.78
N ASN A 412 3.49 -4.56 11.61
CA ASN A 412 3.23 -5.48 10.50
C ASN A 412 1.94 -6.26 10.75
N LYS A 413 1.04 -6.33 9.75
CA LYS A 413 -0.28 -6.95 9.92
C LYS A 413 -0.21 -8.45 10.23
N GLN A 414 0.79 -9.16 9.71
CA GLN A 414 0.95 -10.60 9.96
C GLN A 414 1.49 -10.84 11.37
N GLU A 415 2.57 -10.16 11.76
CA GLU A 415 3.16 -10.25 13.10
C GLU A 415 2.17 -9.85 14.19
N THR A 416 1.35 -8.83 13.93
CA THR A 416 0.25 -8.41 14.83
C THR A 416 -0.79 -9.52 14.97
N ALA A 417 -1.22 -10.16 13.88
CA ALA A 417 -2.14 -11.29 13.93
C ALA A 417 -1.55 -12.54 14.60
N ASP A 418 -0.23 -12.73 14.53
CA ASP A 418 0.47 -13.81 15.24
C ASP A 418 0.65 -13.55 16.74
N ARG A 419 0.70 -12.27 17.16
CA ARG A 419 0.79 -11.82 18.56
C ARG A 419 -0.57 -11.75 19.28
N PHE A 420 -1.56 -11.13 18.64
CA PHE A 420 -2.88 -10.85 19.24
C PHE A 420 -3.98 -11.82 18.82
N GLY A 421 -3.70 -12.73 17.89
CA GLY A 421 -4.68 -13.64 17.31
C GLY A 421 -5.26 -13.11 15.99
N LYS A 422 -5.55 -14.03 15.06
CA LYS A 422 -6.08 -13.68 13.74
C LYS A 422 -7.47 -13.06 13.83
N ASP A 423 -8.31 -13.57 14.71
CA ASP A 423 -9.71 -13.16 14.80
C ASP A 423 -9.83 -11.76 15.41
N GLN A 424 -9.09 -11.48 16.49
CA GLN A 424 -9.04 -10.13 17.09
C GLN A 424 -8.51 -9.07 16.11
N VAL A 425 -7.45 -9.40 15.36
CA VAL A 425 -6.89 -8.50 14.35
C VAL A 425 -7.79 -8.40 13.11
N HIS A 426 -8.58 -9.43 12.80
CA HIS A 426 -9.62 -9.37 11.78
C HIS A 426 -10.73 -8.42 12.21
N GLU A 427 -11.22 -8.55 13.45
CA GLU A 427 -12.25 -7.71 14.05
C GLU A 427 -11.86 -6.23 14.05
N TRP A 428 -10.70 -5.86 14.61
CA TRP A 428 -10.18 -4.49 14.54
C TRP A 428 -10.00 -3.95 13.11
N ARG A 429 -9.79 -4.84 12.13
CA ARG A 429 -9.62 -4.45 10.72
C ARG A 429 -10.92 -4.36 9.95
N ARG A 430 -11.92 -5.16 10.28
CA ARG A 430 -13.09 -5.42 9.42
C ARG A 430 -14.42 -5.17 10.08
N SER A 431 -14.54 -5.13 11.41
CA SER A 431 -15.77 -4.71 12.07
C SER A 431 -16.18 -3.30 11.67
N TYR A 432 -17.46 -2.98 11.90
CA TYR A 432 -18.00 -1.64 11.67
C TYR A 432 -17.73 -0.72 12.86
N ASP A 433 -17.99 -1.22 14.06
CA ASP A 433 -18.14 -0.53 15.33
C ASP A 433 -16.96 -0.74 16.30
N ILE A 434 -16.19 -1.81 16.17
CA ILE A 434 -15.10 -2.16 17.12
C ILE A 434 -13.77 -1.51 16.69
N PRO A 435 -13.25 -0.49 17.42
CA PRO A 435 -11.98 0.15 17.09
C PRO A 435 -10.77 -0.72 17.49
N PRO A 436 -9.60 -0.55 16.84
CA PRO A 436 -8.33 -0.97 17.42
C PRO A 436 -7.98 -0.14 18.67
N PRO A 437 -7.06 -0.61 19.53
CA PRO A 437 -6.66 0.11 20.75
C PRO A 437 -6.22 1.54 20.45
N ASN A 438 -6.85 2.51 21.12
CA ASN A 438 -6.64 3.95 20.91
C ASN A 438 -6.81 4.40 19.43
N GLY A 439 -7.70 3.75 18.67
CA GLY A 439 -8.01 4.05 17.27
C GLY A 439 -9.46 4.42 17.00
N GLU A 440 -9.81 4.53 15.72
CA GLU A 440 -11.18 4.74 15.23
C GLU A 440 -11.80 3.43 14.73
N SER A 441 -13.11 3.26 14.91
CA SER A 441 -13.90 2.25 14.20
C SER A 441 -14.22 2.71 12.76
N LEU A 442 -14.87 1.86 11.96
CA LEU A 442 -15.35 2.28 10.64
C LEU A 442 -16.55 3.25 10.76
N GLU A 443 -17.37 3.08 11.80
CA GLU A 443 -18.47 3.97 12.18
C GLU A 443 -17.98 5.39 12.50
N MET A 444 -17.02 5.55 13.43
CA MET A 444 -16.43 6.86 13.75
C MET A 444 -15.81 7.54 12.53
N CYS A 445 -15.14 6.75 11.67
CA CYS A 445 -14.61 7.23 10.39
C CYS A 445 -15.74 7.66 9.44
N ALA A 446 -16.88 6.96 9.46
CA ALA A 446 -18.06 7.29 8.66
C ALA A 446 -18.74 8.57 9.13
N GLU A 447 -18.91 8.80 10.43
CA GLU A 447 -19.51 10.03 10.97
C GLU A 447 -18.82 11.27 10.41
N ARG A 448 -17.49 11.38 10.58
CA ARG A 448 -16.72 12.53 10.08
C ARG A 448 -16.70 12.64 8.55
N ALA A 449 -16.50 11.52 7.84
CA ALA A 449 -16.35 11.53 6.39
C ALA A 449 -17.69 11.80 5.68
N VAL A 450 -18.80 11.25 6.19
CA VAL A 450 -20.14 11.42 5.61
C VAL A 450 -20.73 12.78 5.98
N SER A 451 -20.49 13.32 7.18
CA SER A 451 -20.86 14.72 7.48
C SER A 451 -20.14 15.66 6.52
N TYR A 452 -18.81 15.60 6.44
CA TYR A 452 -18.04 16.44 5.53
C TYR A 452 -18.50 16.30 4.05
N PHE A 453 -18.80 15.09 3.60
CA PHE A 453 -19.36 14.86 2.26
C PHE A 453 -20.72 15.56 2.07
N LYS A 454 -21.64 15.44 3.02
CA LYS A 454 -22.94 16.13 2.97
C LYS A 454 -22.82 17.64 3.02
N ASP A 455 -21.99 18.15 3.92
CA ASP A 455 -21.93 19.57 4.26
C ASP A 455 -21.11 20.38 3.23
N GLN A 456 -20.09 19.77 2.63
CA GLN A 456 -19.14 20.47 1.75
C GLN A 456 -19.21 20.01 0.28
N ILE A 457 -19.54 18.75 0.01
CA ILE A 457 -19.40 18.16 -1.34
C ILE A 457 -20.75 18.07 -2.07
N ILE A 458 -21.83 17.64 -1.41
CA ILE A 458 -23.17 17.63 -2.01
C ILE A 458 -23.58 19.03 -2.54
N PRO A 459 -23.34 20.15 -1.83
CA PRO A 459 -23.66 21.48 -2.36
C PRO A 459 -22.95 21.84 -3.66
N GLN A 460 -21.72 21.35 -3.88
CA GLN A 460 -21.01 21.58 -5.16
C GLN A 460 -21.68 20.82 -6.32
N LEU A 461 -22.10 19.58 -6.07
CA LEU A 461 -22.84 18.76 -7.04
C LEU A 461 -24.23 19.35 -7.34
N VAL A 462 -24.93 19.87 -6.32
CA VAL A 462 -26.20 20.59 -6.49
C VAL A 462 -26.01 21.89 -7.27
N ALA A 463 -24.88 22.59 -7.10
CA ALA A 463 -24.49 23.75 -7.89
C ALA A 463 -24.07 23.41 -9.34
N GLY A 464 -24.12 22.14 -9.75
CA GLY A 464 -23.79 21.68 -11.10
C GLY A 464 -22.31 21.34 -11.33
N LYS A 465 -21.43 21.52 -10.34
CA LYS A 465 -19.99 21.29 -10.50
C LYS A 465 -19.67 19.80 -10.56
N HIS A 466 -18.67 19.44 -11.35
CA HIS A 466 -18.12 18.09 -11.39
C HIS A 466 -17.00 17.95 -10.34
N VAL A 467 -17.12 16.96 -9.45
CA VAL A 467 -16.26 16.81 -8.27
C VAL A 467 -15.40 15.54 -8.36
N MET A 468 -14.11 15.66 -8.04
CA MET A 468 -13.25 14.51 -7.77
C MET A 468 -12.88 14.44 -6.28
N ILE A 469 -12.94 13.26 -5.68
CA ILE A 469 -12.45 12.97 -4.33
C ILE A 469 -11.30 11.97 -4.43
N ALA A 470 -10.09 12.35 -4.01
CA ALA A 470 -8.97 11.42 -3.83
C ALA A 470 -8.73 11.18 -2.33
N ALA A 471 -8.96 9.95 -1.86
CA ALA A 471 -8.91 9.63 -0.44
C ALA A 471 -8.50 8.15 -0.21
N HIS A 472 -8.99 7.54 0.86
CA HIS A 472 -8.47 6.27 1.39
C HIS A 472 -9.51 5.14 1.37
N GLY A 473 -9.08 3.95 1.79
CA GLY A 473 -9.94 2.77 1.76
C GLY A 473 -11.19 2.93 2.63
N ASN A 474 -11.05 3.33 3.90
CA ASN A 474 -12.19 3.38 4.80
C ASN A 474 -13.04 4.64 4.60
N SER A 475 -12.44 5.82 4.43
CA SER A 475 -13.21 7.05 4.20
C SER A 475 -14.06 6.99 2.92
N LEU A 476 -13.54 6.39 1.84
CA LEU A 476 -14.35 6.15 0.64
C LEU A 476 -15.38 5.02 0.82
N ARG A 477 -15.09 3.96 1.57
CA ARG A 477 -16.10 2.92 1.90
C ARG A 477 -17.26 3.52 2.69
N SER A 478 -17.01 4.44 3.62
CA SER A 478 -18.06 5.14 4.38
C SER A 478 -18.90 6.08 3.50
N ILE A 479 -18.27 6.81 2.57
CA ILE A 479 -19.01 7.62 1.58
C ILE A 479 -19.85 6.70 0.69
N ILE A 480 -19.30 5.60 0.16
CA ILE A 480 -20.04 4.65 -0.68
C ILE A 480 -21.17 3.97 0.10
N MET A 481 -20.98 3.67 1.39
CA MET A 481 -22.03 3.17 2.28
C MET A 481 -23.23 4.14 2.33
N HIS A 482 -22.96 5.45 2.42
CA HIS A 482 -24.01 6.47 2.35
C HIS A 482 -24.68 6.56 0.96
N LEU A 483 -23.90 6.49 -0.12
CA LEU A 483 -24.38 6.61 -1.51
C LEU A 483 -25.23 5.41 -1.97
N ASP A 484 -24.70 4.19 -1.81
CA ASP A 484 -25.33 2.92 -2.21
C ASP A 484 -26.30 2.37 -1.13
N LYS A 485 -26.50 3.12 -0.04
CA LYS A 485 -27.30 2.76 1.15
C LYS A 485 -26.94 1.37 1.72
N LEU A 486 -25.64 1.09 1.84
CA LEU A 486 -25.15 -0.19 2.34
C LEU A 486 -25.43 -0.34 3.84
N THR A 487 -25.80 -1.54 4.25
CA THR A 487 -25.83 -1.94 5.66
C THR A 487 -24.41 -2.07 6.24
N SER A 488 -24.30 -2.08 7.58
CA SER A 488 -23.03 -2.31 8.29
C SER A 488 -22.37 -3.64 7.90
N GLN A 489 -23.12 -4.68 7.52
CA GLN A 489 -22.56 -5.96 7.06
C GLN A 489 -22.09 -5.92 5.60
N GLU A 490 -22.82 -5.21 4.73
CA GLU A 490 -22.44 -5.06 3.32
C GLU A 490 -21.15 -4.21 3.17
N VAL A 491 -21.01 -3.12 3.93
CA VAL A 491 -19.81 -2.26 3.84
C VAL A 491 -18.56 -3.02 4.27
N ILE A 492 -18.63 -3.94 5.24
CA ILE A 492 -17.52 -4.81 5.67
C ILE A 492 -16.98 -5.62 4.48
N SER A 493 -17.90 -6.07 3.62
CA SER A 493 -17.66 -6.88 2.42
C SER A 493 -17.32 -6.06 1.16
N LEU A 494 -17.31 -4.73 1.24
CA LEU A 494 -16.89 -3.83 0.15
C LEU A 494 -15.37 -3.64 0.16
N GLU A 495 -14.70 -3.97 -0.94
CA GLU A 495 -13.28 -3.71 -1.16
C GLU A 495 -13.06 -2.67 -2.28
N LEU A 496 -12.09 -1.79 -2.11
CA LEU A 496 -11.73 -0.75 -3.08
C LEU A 496 -10.29 -0.93 -3.52
N SER A 497 -10.06 -1.22 -4.81
CA SER A 497 -8.73 -1.29 -5.42
C SER A 497 -8.01 0.07 -5.38
N THR A 498 -6.68 0.06 -5.30
CA THR A 498 -5.84 1.27 -5.37
C THR A 498 -5.80 1.81 -6.81
N GLY A 499 -5.87 3.14 -6.98
CA GLY A 499 -5.81 3.79 -8.30
C GLY A 499 -6.90 3.40 -9.31
N ILE A 500 -8.00 2.77 -8.87
CA ILE A 500 -9.19 2.59 -9.71
C ILE A 500 -10.18 3.72 -9.35
N PRO A 501 -10.63 4.53 -10.33
CA PRO A 501 -11.61 5.60 -10.12
C PRO A 501 -13.05 5.09 -10.28
N MET A 502 -13.96 5.50 -9.37
CA MET A 502 -15.38 5.16 -9.36
C MET A 502 -16.20 6.38 -9.79
N LEU A 503 -17.05 6.21 -10.79
CA LEU A 503 -17.93 7.27 -11.29
C LEU A 503 -19.36 7.09 -10.76
N TYR A 504 -19.90 8.17 -10.20
CA TYR A 504 -21.32 8.39 -10.00
C TYR A 504 -21.78 9.58 -10.83
N ILE A 505 -23.00 9.52 -11.35
CA ILE A 505 -23.71 10.69 -11.88
C ILE A 505 -24.71 11.14 -10.82
N PHE A 506 -24.61 12.40 -10.42
CA PHE A 506 -25.58 13.07 -9.57
C PHE A 506 -26.63 13.76 -10.44
N LYS A 507 -27.90 13.43 -10.23
CA LYS A 507 -29.04 13.98 -10.96
C LYS A 507 -30.27 14.02 -10.05
N GLU A 508 -30.94 15.16 -9.95
CA GLU A 508 -32.22 15.31 -9.22
C GLU A 508 -32.16 14.77 -7.77
N GLY A 509 -31.06 15.04 -7.06
CA GLY A 509 -30.83 14.57 -5.69
C GLY A 509 -30.44 13.09 -5.56
N LYS A 510 -30.35 12.35 -6.66
CA LYS A 510 -30.02 10.91 -6.69
C LYS A 510 -28.62 10.67 -7.24
N PHE A 511 -27.96 9.65 -6.70
CA PHE A 511 -26.66 9.17 -7.20
C PHE A 511 -26.85 7.90 -8.02
N ILE A 512 -26.34 7.90 -9.25
CA ILE A 512 -26.42 6.80 -10.20
C ILE A 512 -25.00 6.27 -10.41
N ARG A 513 -24.69 5.10 -9.85
CA ARG A 513 -23.38 4.46 -9.98
C ARG A 513 -23.16 4.01 -11.43
N ARG A 514 -22.02 4.40 -12.03
CA ARG A 514 -21.61 4.01 -13.40
C ARG A 514 -20.45 3.01 -13.42
N GLY A 515 -19.86 2.68 -12.27
CA GLY A 515 -18.71 1.79 -12.16
C GLY A 515 -17.39 2.53 -12.40
N SER A 516 -16.37 1.82 -12.91
CA SER A 516 -15.10 2.46 -13.30
C SER A 516 -15.11 2.81 -14.78
N PRO A 517 -14.70 4.03 -15.18
CA PRO A 517 -14.43 4.34 -16.58
C PRO A 517 -13.42 3.36 -17.18
N ALA A 518 -13.64 2.95 -18.43
CA ALA A 518 -12.77 2.01 -19.13
C ALA A 518 -11.33 2.54 -19.21
N GLY A 519 -10.36 1.70 -18.84
CA GLY A 519 -8.93 2.01 -18.96
C GLY A 519 -8.31 1.44 -20.24
N PRO A 520 -7.12 1.93 -20.64
CA PRO A 520 -6.39 1.39 -21.79
C PRO A 520 -5.78 0.01 -21.53
N SER A 521 -5.61 -0.36 -20.25
CA SER A 521 -4.84 -1.53 -19.78
C SER A 521 -5.72 -2.67 -19.27
N GLU A 522 -6.77 -2.37 -18.50
CA GLU A 522 -7.71 -3.36 -17.94
C GLU A 522 -9.12 -2.78 -17.76
N ALA A 523 -10.14 -3.64 -17.89
CA ALA A 523 -11.50 -3.35 -17.45
C ALA A 523 -11.51 -3.09 -15.93
N GLY A 524 -12.02 -1.94 -15.50
CA GLY A 524 -11.92 -1.52 -14.10
C GLY A 524 -12.78 -2.36 -13.16
N VAL A 525 -12.17 -3.35 -12.51
CA VAL A 525 -12.85 -4.28 -11.60
C VAL A 525 -13.23 -3.59 -10.29
N TYR A 526 -14.48 -3.15 -10.19
CA TYR A 526 -15.15 -3.01 -8.90
C TYR A 526 -15.90 -4.28 -8.55
N ALA A 527 -15.18 -5.23 -7.96
CA ALA A 527 -15.81 -6.38 -7.34
C ALA A 527 -16.55 -5.93 -6.06
N TYR A 528 -17.88 -5.96 -6.07
CA TYR A 528 -18.55 -6.45 -4.86
C TYR A 528 -17.97 -7.85 -4.61
N THR A 529 -17.55 -8.16 -3.38
CA THR A 529 -17.08 -9.51 -3.08
C THR A 529 -18.17 -10.52 -3.44
N LYS A 530 -17.77 -11.75 -3.80
CA LYS A 530 -18.69 -12.83 -4.19
C LYS A 530 -19.82 -13.05 -3.17
N ASN A 531 -19.56 -12.75 -1.91
CA ASN A 531 -20.51 -12.79 -0.81
C ASN A 531 -21.53 -11.64 -0.86
N LEU A 532 -21.08 -10.40 -1.10
CA LEU A 532 -21.95 -9.22 -1.23
C LEU A 532 -22.85 -9.29 -2.46
N ALA A 533 -22.34 -9.79 -3.60
CA ALA A 533 -23.17 -10.03 -4.79
C ALA A 533 -24.28 -11.07 -4.53
N LYS A 534 -23.94 -12.19 -3.87
CA LYS A 534 -24.93 -13.21 -3.46
C LYS A 534 -25.93 -12.70 -2.42
N TYR A 535 -25.49 -11.86 -1.48
CA TYR A 535 -26.35 -11.27 -0.46
C TYR A 535 -27.42 -10.37 -1.08
N ARG A 536 -27.04 -9.50 -2.03
CA ARG A 536 -27.98 -8.65 -2.76
C ARG A 536 -28.94 -9.45 -3.62
N GLN A 537 -28.45 -10.43 -4.39
CA GLN A 537 -29.33 -11.36 -5.14
C GLN A 537 -30.36 -12.06 -4.24
N LYS A 538 -29.99 -12.39 -3.00
CA LYS A 538 -30.91 -12.99 -2.02
C LYS A 538 -31.93 -11.98 -1.48
N LEU A 539 -31.54 -10.73 -1.25
CA LEU A 539 -32.47 -9.67 -0.85
C LEU A 539 -33.44 -9.30 -1.98
N ASP A 540 -32.95 -9.13 -3.21
CA ASP A 540 -33.79 -8.83 -4.37
C ASP A 540 -34.82 -9.96 -4.62
N GLY A 541 -34.40 -11.22 -4.43
CA GLY A 541 -35.29 -12.39 -4.44
C GLY A 541 -36.15 -12.61 -3.19
N MET A 542 -36.15 -11.68 -2.23
CA MET A 542 -37.06 -11.65 -1.06
C MET A 542 -38.08 -10.49 -1.14
N VAL A 543 -37.99 -9.64 -2.17
CA VAL A 543 -38.88 -8.50 -2.43
C VAL A 543 -39.84 -8.81 -3.61
N HIS A 544 -39.84 -10.07 -4.06
CA HIS A 544 -40.76 -10.68 -5.02
C HIS A 544 -41.39 -11.93 -4.40
#